data_AF-A0A147BBA8-F1
#
_entry.id   AF-A0A147BBA8-F1
#
_cell.length_a   1.000
_cell.length_b   1.000
_cell.length_c   1.000
_cell.angle_alpha   90.00
_cell.angle_beta   90.00
_cell.angle_gamma   90.00
#
_symmetry.space_group_name_H-M   'P 1'
#
loop_
_entity.id
_entity.type
_entity.pdbx_description
1 polymer ?
#
loop_
_entity_poly.entity_id
_entity_poly.type
_entity_poly.pdbx_seq_one_letter_code
_entity_poly.pdbx_strand_id
1 'polypeptide(L)'
;TEDVELLEASTSACRSVLQSLLSALSLQLDGSASSATSSTLLAVSEEELRLMAQVGLQCSETSIRANVARIMASLACILRDCNPPTVLKKVGQYLLEVCVKDSDIGVVAEALDAIFDVFGEDSTDLVGREIELVPKLRQILPMFKTKINQNRKSLGSEYPIVMTAKSNLLRFIKYKSKTEATNGKA
;
A
#
# COMPACT_ATOMS: atom_id res chain seq x y z
N THR A 1 -6.16 -16.45 -21.72
CA THR A 1 -7.38 -15.64 -21.48
C THR A 1 -8.06 -16.15 -20.22
N GLU A 2 -8.40 -17.44 -20.14
CA GLU A 2 -8.95 -18.06 -18.92
C GLU A 2 -8.03 -17.97 -17.69
N ASP A 3 -6.72 -18.19 -17.84
CA ASP A 3 -5.77 -18.07 -16.71
C ASP A 3 -5.69 -16.65 -16.13
N VAL A 4 -5.86 -15.64 -16.98
CA VAL A 4 -5.81 -14.22 -16.58
C VAL A 4 -7.10 -13.84 -15.88
N GLU A 5 -8.25 -14.26 -16.41
CA GLU A 5 -9.55 -14.07 -15.77
C GLU A 5 -9.62 -14.78 -14.40
N LEU A 6 -9.08 -16.00 -14.31
CA LEU A 6 -8.98 -16.73 -13.05
C LEU A 6 -8.10 -16.00 -12.04
N LEU A 7 -6.96 -15.46 -12.47
CA LEU A 7 -6.07 -14.70 -11.59
C LEU A 7 -6.70 -13.38 -11.15
N GLU A 8 -7.39 -12.67 -12.05
CA GLU A 8 -8.14 -11.46 -11.72
C GLU A 8 -9.27 -11.73 -10.73
N ALA A 9 -10.06 -12.78 -10.95
CA ALA A 9 -11.12 -13.20 -10.04
C ALA A 9 -10.56 -13.59 -8.67
N SER A 10 -9.45 -14.35 -8.65
CA SER A 10 -8.78 -14.79 -7.42
C SER A 10 -8.21 -13.61 -6.63
N THR A 11 -7.53 -12.67 -7.29
CA THR A 11 -6.99 -11.47 -6.64
C THR A 11 -8.09 -10.54 -6.14
N SER A 12 -9.18 -10.40 -6.89
CA SER A 12 -10.36 -9.63 -6.47
C SER A 12 -11.03 -10.24 -5.24
N ALA A 13 -11.21 -11.56 -5.22
CA ALA A 13 -11.76 -12.28 -4.08
C ALA A 13 -10.86 -12.17 -2.85
N CYS A 14 -9.55 -12.37 -3.00
CA CYS A 14 -8.58 -12.23 -1.93
C CYS A 14 -8.58 -10.81 -1.34
N ARG A 15 -8.58 -9.78 -2.20
CA ARG A 15 -8.73 -8.37 -1.77
C ARG A 15 -9.97 -8.17 -0.92
N SER A 16 -11.12 -8.65 -1.40
CA SER A 16 -12.42 -8.49 -0.71
C SER A 16 -12.46 -9.19 0.65
N VAL A 17 -11.94 -10.43 0.73
CA VAL A 17 -11.87 -11.19 1.99
C VAL A 17 -10.96 -10.50 3.00
N LEU A 18 -9.75 -10.10 2.60
CA LEU A 18 -8.82 -9.41 3.50
C LEU A 18 -9.35 -8.06 3.98
N GLN A 19 -10.03 -7.30 3.11
CA GLN A 19 -10.64 -6.04 3.50
C GLN A 19 -11.81 -6.25 4.49
N SER A 20 -12.60 -7.30 4.29
CA SER A 20 -13.67 -7.68 5.22
C SER A 20 -13.11 -8.11 6.58
N LEU A 21 -12.02 -8.87 6.59
CA LEU A 21 -11.31 -9.26 7.82
C LEU A 21 -10.76 -8.04 8.55
N LEU A 22 -10.06 -7.14 7.84
CA LEU A 22 -9.53 -5.91 8.44
C LEU A 22 -10.64 -5.05 9.06
N SER A 23 -11.78 -4.95 8.38
CA SER A 23 -12.95 -4.22 8.88
C SER A 23 -13.51 -4.88 10.15
N ALA A 24 -13.63 -6.20 10.17
CA ALA A 24 -14.11 -6.94 11.34
C ALA A 24 -13.15 -6.82 12.54
N LEU A 25 -11.84 -6.91 12.31
CA LEU A 25 -10.83 -6.74 13.35
C LEU A 25 -10.84 -5.31 13.91
N SER A 26 -11.04 -4.30 13.05
CA SER A 26 -11.16 -2.90 13.48
C SER A 26 -12.35 -2.68 14.42
N LEU A 27 -13.46 -3.39 14.21
CA LEU A 27 -14.64 -3.34 15.08
C LEU A 27 -14.45 -4.08 16.42
N GLN A 28 -13.53 -5.06 16.49
CA GLN A 28 -13.25 -5.81 17.72
C GLN A 28 -12.28 -5.08 18.67
N LEU A 29 -11.57 -4.05 18.19
CA LEU A 29 -10.60 -3.30 18.98
C LEU A 29 -11.24 -2.36 20.04
N ASP A 30 -12.56 -2.17 20.02
CA ASP A 30 -13.30 -1.45 21.08
C ASP A 30 -13.54 -2.31 22.36
N GLY A 31 -13.05 -3.56 22.40
CA GLY A 31 -13.22 -4.44 23.57
C GLY A 31 -12.18 -5.55 23.67
N SER A 32 -11.04 -5.25 24.31
CA SER A 32 -10.06 -6.19 24.90
C SER A 32 -9.64 -7.45 24.12
N ALA A 33 -9.72 -7.47 22.79
CA ALA A 33 -9.19 -8.58 21.98
C ALA A 33 -7.69 -8.35 21.69
N SER A 34 -6.86 -9.14 22.36
CA SER A 34 -5.40 -9.16 22.27
C SER A 34 -4.86 -9.46 20.86
N SER A 35 -3.70 -8.87 20.53
CA SER A 35 -2.77 -9.18 19.43
C SER A 35 -2.63 -10.67 19.03
N ALA A 36 -2.96 -11.61 19.93
CA ALA A 36 -2.97 -13.06 19.69
C ALA A 36 -3.99 -13.57 18.64
N THR A 37 -5.09 -12.85 18.40
CA THR A 37 -6.10 -13.26 17.41
C THR A 37 -5.64 -13.03 15.97
N SER A 38 -4.96 -11.91 15.68
CA SER A 38 -4.37 -11.66 14.35
C SER A 38 -3.29 -12.68 13.98
N SER A 39 -2.45 -13.08 14.94
CA SER A 39 -1.36 -14.04 14.71
C SER A 39 -1.84 -15.47 14.46
N THR A 40 -3.04 -15.83 14.93
CA THR A 40 -3.60 -17.18 14.72
C THR A 40 -4.35 -17.29 13.39
N LEU A 41 -4.90 -16.17 12.89
CA LEU A 41 -5.71 -16.14 11.68
C LEU A 41 -4.91 -16.16 10.39
N LEU A 42 -3.70 -15.58 10.37
CA LEU A 42 -2.90 -15.44 9.16
C LEU A 42 -1.41 -15.60 9.46
N ALA A 43 -0.82 -16.65 8.91
CA ALA A 43 0.63 -16.78 8.77
C ALA A 43 0.97 -16.51 7.31
N VAL A 44 1.80 -15.49 7.07
CA VAL A 44 2.34 -15.20 5.74
C VAL A 44 3.86 -15.19 5.86
N SER A 45 4.50 -16.05 5.10
CA SER A 45 5.96 -16.16 4.99
C SER A 45 6.53 -15.02 4.16
N GLU A 46 7.83 -14.74 4.35
CA GLU A 46 8.54 -13.75 3.53
C GLU A 46 8.56 -14.14 2.05
N GLU A 47 8.61 -15.44 1.75
CA GLU A 47 8.59 -15.95 0.38
C GLU A 47 7.24 -15.69 -0.30
N GLU A 48 6.12 -15.85 0.41
CA GLU A 48 4.79 -15.53 -0.12
C GLU A 48 4.64 -14.03 -0.40
N LEU A 49 5.16 -13.16 0.49
CA LEU A 49 5.19 -11.71 0.22
C LEU A 49 6.04 -11.38 -1.00
N ARG A 50 7.17 -12.07 -1.18
CA ARG A 50 8.07 -11.88 -2.33
C ARG A 50 7.39 -12.30 -3.64
N LEU A 51 6.72 -13.45 -3.64
CA LEU A 51 5.98 -13.95 -4.81
C LEU A 51 4.82 -13.02 -5.17
N MET A 52 4.07 -12.53 -4.17
CA MET A 52 3.00 -11.55 -4.39
C MET A 52 3.54 -10.25 -4.97
N ALA A 53 4.64 -9.72 -4.43
CA ALA A 53 5.30 -8.54 -4.98
C ALA A 53 5.72 -8.74 -6.44
N GLN A 54 6.24 -9.92 -6.77
CA GLN A 54 6.63 -10.27 -8.15
C GLN A 54 5.42 -10.25 -9.09
N VAL A 55 4.29 -10.84 -8.69
CA VAL A 55 3.04 -10.79 -9.48
C VAL A 55 2.59 -9.34 -9.68
N GLY A 56 2.58 -8.54 -8.61
CA GLY A 56 2.17 -7.14 -8.65
C GLY A 56 3.06 -6.23 -9.50
N LEU A 57 4.33 -6.60 -9.72
CA LEU A 57 5.27 -5.83 -10.55
C LEU A 57 5.32 -6.30 -12.01
N GLN A 58 5.00 -7.56 -12.30
CA GLN A 58 5.25 -8.18 -13.61
C GLN A 58 3.98 -8.48 -14.41
N CYS A 59 2.80 -8.51 -13.78
CA CYS A 59 1.55 -8.81 -14.48
C CYS A 59 1.19 -7.73 -15.51
N SER A 60 0.76 -8.12 -16.72
CA SER A 60 0.33 -7.19 -17.77
C SER A 60 -0.95 -6.44 -17.40
N GLU A 61 -1.83 -7.06 -16.62
CA GLU A 61 -3.15 -6.51 -16.31
C GLU A 61 -3.11 -5.52 -15.16
N THR A 62 -3.61 -4.30 -15.42
CA THR A 62 -3.65 -3.20 -14.45
C THR A 62 -4.51 -3.54 -13.24
N SER A 63 -5.64 -4.21 -13.44
CA SER A 63 -6.56 -4.63 -12.37
C SER A 63 -5.89 -5.59 -11.38
N ILE A 64 -5.15 -6.56 -11.88
CA ILE A 64 -4.39 -7.52 -11.05
C ILE A 64 -3.31 -6.79 -10.25
N ARG A 65 -2.53 -5.90 -10.89
CA ARG A 65 -1.49 -5.13 -10.18
C ARG A 65 -2.08 -4.24 -9.08
N ALA A 66 -3.19 -3.54 -9.37
CA ALA A 66 -3.92 -2.73 -8.39
C ALA A 66 -4.46 -3.59 -7.24
N ASN A 67 -5.04 -4.76 -7.53
CA ASN A 67 -5.52 -5.69 -6.51
C ASN A 67 -4.39 -6.18 -5.61
N VAL A 68 -3.24 -6.54 -6.17
CA VAL A 68 -2.07 -6.98 -5.41
C VAL A 68 -1.56 -5.86 -4.51
N ALA A 69 -1.52 -4.61 -4.97
CA ALA A 69 -1.17 -3.46 -4.13
C ALA A 69 -2.07 -3.37 -2.87
N ARG A 70 -3.36 -3.62 -3.03
CA ARG A 70 -4.34 -3.56 -1.92
C ARG A 70 -4.31 -4.78 -1.03
N ILE A 71 -4.10 -5.97 -1.58
CA ILE A 71 -3.85 -7.18 -0.81
C ILE A 71 -2.64 -6.99 0.10
N MET A 72 -1.52 -6.50 -0.46
CA MET A 72 -0.29 -6.25 0.30
C MET A 72 -0.50 -5.23 1.42
N ALA A 73 -1.26 -4.16 1.16
CA ALA A 73 -1.61 -3.18 2.19
C ALA A 73 -2.46 -3.79 3.32
N SER A 74 -3.52 -4.54 2.97
CA SER A 74 -4.37 -5.22 3.95
C SER A 74 -3.59 -6.21 4.80
N LEU A 75 -2.67 -6.98 4.19
CA LEU A 75 -1.79 -7.89 4.91
C LEU A 75 -0.88 -7.14 5.90
N ALA A 76 -0.29 -6.01 5.47
CA ALA A 76 0.49 -5.17 6.37
C ALA A 76 -0.35 -4.67 7.56
N CYS A 77 -1.58 -4.20 7.32
CA CYS A 77 -2.45 -3.72 8.38
C CYS A 77 -2.88 -4.83 9.36
N ILE A 78 -3.12 -6.05 8.88
CA ILE A 78 -3.53 -7.18 9.73
C ILE A 78 -2.34 -7.74 10.54
N LEU A 79 -1.16 -7.83 9.92
CA LEU A 79 0.01 -8.52 10.48
C LEU A 79 0.98 -7.62 11.24
N ARG A 80 0.75 -6.30 11.23
CA ARG A 80 1.64 -5.32 11.87
C ARG A 80 1.87 -5.57 13.35
N ASP A 81 0.94 -6.20 14.06
CA ASP A 81 1.08 -6.50 15.49
C ASP A 81 1.78 -7.84 15.76
N CYS A 82 1.91 -8.70 14.74
CA CYS A 82 2.45 -10.05 14.87
C CYS A 82 3.92 -10.13 14.46
N ASN A 83 4.31 -9.44 13.38
CA ASN A 83 5.70 -9.33 12.94
C ASN A 83 5.97 -7.95 12.29
N PRO A 84 5.93 -6.87 13.11
CA PRO A 84 5.84 -5.49 12.61
C PRO A 84 6.94 -5.10 11.62
N PRO A 85 8.25 -5.30 11.91
CA PRO A 85 9.27 -4.69 11.07
C PRO A 85 9.37 -5.35 9.70
N THR A 86 9.31 -6.68 9.64
CA THR A 86 9.61 -7.41 8.40
C THR A 86 8.50 -7.24 7.37
N VAL A 87 7.24 -7.44 7.77
CA VAL A 87 6.09 -7.31 6.85
C VAL A 87 5.94 -5.87 6.38
N LEU A 88 5.98 -4.89 7.29
CA LEU A 88 5.85 -3.48 6.94
C LEU A 88 6.98 -3.01 6.02
N LYS A 89 8.23 -3.44 6.25
CA LYS A 89 9.37 -3.10 5.37
C LYS A 89 9.16 -3.63 3.96
N LYS A 90 8.82 -4.91 3.81
CA LYS A 90 8.66 -5.55 2.50
C LYS A 90 7.48 -4.98 1.73
N VAL A 91 6.33 -4.83 2.38
CA VAL A 91 5.14 -4.21 1.78
C VAL A 91 5.45 -2.77 1.39
N GLY A 92 6.05 -1.98 2.27
CA GLY A 92 6.40 -0.59 1.99
C GLY A 92 7.39 -0.43 0.83
N GLN A 93 8.42 -1.28 0.77
CA GLN A 93 9.38 -1.31 -0.34
C GLN A 93 8.70 -1.67 -1.67
N TYR A 94 7.85 -2.69 -1.68
CA TYR A 94 7.07 -3.07 -2.86
C TYR A 94 6.16 -1.92 -3.33
N LEU A 95 5.39 -1.29 -2.44
CA LEU A 95 4.47 -0.21 -2.82
C LEU A 95 5.23 1.01 -3.38
N LEU A 96 6.38 1.35 -2.80
CA LEU A 96 7.28 2.38 -3.34
C LEU A 96 7.81 2.02 -4.73
N GLU A 97 8.13 0.75 -4.95
CA GLU A 97 8.58 0.26 -6.24
C GLU A 97 7.48 0.35 -7.30
N VAL A 98 6.23 -0.02 -6.96
CA VAL A 98 5.07 0.17 -7.85
C VAL A 98 4.90 1.65 -8.21
N CYS A 99 5.01 2.56 -7.24
CA CYS A 99 4.88 4.00 -7.49
C CYS A 99 5.94 4.55 -8.48
N VAL A 100 7.12 3.92 -8.54
CA VAL A 100 8.22 4.33 -9.40
C VAL A 100 8.15 3.66 -10.77
N LYS A 101 7.82 2.37 -10.82
CA LYS A 101 7.99 1.52 -12.01
C LYS A 101 6.73 1.33 -12.84
N ASP A 102 5.54 1.40 -12.24
CA ASP A 102 4.31 1.08 -12.97
C ASP A 102 4.06 2.12 -14.08
N SER A 103 3.62 1.64 -15.24
CA SER A 103 3.32 2.47 -16.41
C SER A 103 1.90 3.01 -16.38
N ASP A 104 0.99 2.38 -15.65
CA ASP A 104 -0.38 2.85 -15.45
C ASP A 104 -0.46 3.87 -14.31
N ILE A 105 -1.29 4.88 -14.46
CA ILE A 105 -1.41 5.95 -13.45
C ILE A 105 -2.45 5.63 -12.37
N GLY A 106 -3.46 4.84 -12.69
CA GLY A 106 -4.44 4.32 -11.73
C GLY A 106 -3.76 3.37 -10.74
N VAL A 107 -2.91 2.46 -11.22
CA VAL A 107 -2.13 1.56 -10.34
C VAL A 107 -1.20 2.34 -9.41
N VAL A 108 -0.53 3.40 -9.91
CA VAL A 108 0.29 4.28 -9.07
C VAL A 108 -0.55 5.01 -8.01
N ALA A 109 -1.74 5.49 -8.37
CA ALA A 109 -2.65 6.14 -7.42
C ALA A 109 -3.11 5.16 -6.33
N GLU A 110 -3.46 3.93 -6.70
CA GLU A 110 -3.85 2.87 -5.76
C GLU A 110 -2.70 2.48 -4.82
N ALA A 111 -1.47 2.41 -5.33
CA ALA A 111 -0.28 2.14 -4.52
C ALA A 111 0.03 3.28 -3.54
N LEU A 112 -0.20 4.54 -3.94
CA LEU A 112 -0.08 5.69 -3.04
C LEU A 112 -1.14 5.64 -1.92
N ASP A 113 -2.40 5.35 -2.24
CA ASP A 113 -3.44 5.20 -1.23
C ASP A 113 -3.14 4.02 -0.29
N ALA A 114 -2.63 2.91 -0.81
CA ALA A 114 -2.12 1.80 0.00
C ALA A 114 -0.97 2.21 0.95
N ILE A 115 -0.05 3.07 0.51
CA ILE A 115 0.99 3.62 1.39
C ILE A 115 0.36 4.46 2.52
N PHE A 116 -0.66 5.26 2.22
CA PHE A 116 -1.32 6.08 3.23
C PHE A 116 -2.10 5.24 4.24
N ASP A 117 -2.72 4.15 3.81
CA ASP A 117 -3.40 3.20 4.69
C ASP A 117 -2.39 2.52 5.64
N VAL A 118 -1.27 2.04 5.12
CA VAL A 118 -0.28 1.29 5.91
C VAL A 118 0.51 2.20 6.84
N PHE A 119 0.96 3.35 6.34
CA PHE A 119 1.87 4.25 7.06
C PHE A 119 1.18 5.50 7.61
N GLY A 120 -0.15 5.55 7.62
CA GLY A 120 -0.93 6.68 8.15
C GLY A 120 -0.62 6.98 9.61
N GLU A 121 -0.47 5.94 10.42
CA GLU A 121 -0.30 6.02 11.86
C GLU A 121 1.16 6.19 12.29
N ASP A 122 1.38 6.85 13.43
CA ASP A 122 2.71 7.14 13.98
C ASP A 122 3.43 5.88 14.49
N SER A 123 2.66 4.83 14.82
CA SER A 123 3.17 3.50 15.21
C SER A 123 3.98 2.82 14.09
N THR A 124 3.89 3.29 12.84
CA THR A 124 4.70 2.80 11.71
C THR A 124 5.92 3.65 11.39
N ASP A 125 6.13 4.79 12.07
CA ASP A 125 7.15 5.78 11.70
C ASP A 125 8.58 5.24 11.77
N LEU A 126 8.85 4.33 12.70
CA LEU A 126 10.16 3.68 12.81
C LEU A 126 10.49 2.93 11.51
N VAL A 127 9.57 2.08 11.06
CA VAL A 127 9.75 1.32 9.82
C VAL A 127 9.76 2.26 8.60
N GLY A 128 8.90 3.27 8.58
CA GLY A 128 8.86 4.28 7.54
C GLY A 128 10.21 4.99 7.35
N ARG A 129 10.92 5.30 8.45
CA ARG A 129 12.28 5.87 8.40
C ARG A 129 13.29 4.87 7.84
N GLU A 130 13.25 3.62 8.29
CA GLU A 130 14.19 2.58 7.83
C GLU A 130 14.11 2.29 6.33
N ILE A 131 12.94 2.46 5.71
CA ILE A 131 12.76 2.30 4.25
C ILE A 131 12.91 3.61 3.46
N GLU A 132 13.25 4.71 4.15
CA GLU A 132 13.35 6.06 3.59
C GLU A 132 12.05 6.52 2.90
N LEU A 133 10.90 6.28 3.55
CA LEU A 133 9.57 6.52 2.99
C LEU A 133 9.40 7.98 2.51
N VAL A 134 9.63 8.96 3.38
CA VAL A 134 9.44 10.38 3.04
C VAL A 134 10.40 10.86 1.95
N PRO A 135 11.72 10.59 2.02
CA PRO A 135 12.65 10.90 0.92
C PRO A 135 12.19 10.35 -0.43
N LYS A 136 11.76 9.08 -0.50
CA LYS A 136 11.31 8.45 -1.75
C LYS A 136 10.01 9.04 -2.26
N LEU A 137 9.03 9.31 -1.37
CA LEU A 137 7.78 9.96 -1.75
C LEU A 137 8.00 11.37 -2.32
N ARG A 138 9.02 12.11 -1.83
CA ARG A 138 9.41 13.41 -2.41
C ARG A 138 9.97 13.28 -3.83
N GLN A 139 10.67 12.20 -4.14
CA GLN A 139 11.16 11.90 -5.48
C GLN A 139 10.04 11.42 -6.42
N ILE A 140 9.07 10.66 -5.90
CA ILE A 140 7.90 10.17 -6.64
C ILE A 140 6.96 11.33 -7.02
N LEU A 141 6.75 12.30 -6.13
CA LEU A 141 5.83 13.42 -6.34
C LEU A 141 5.98 14.16 -7.70
N PRO A 142 7.18 14.61 -8.13
CA PRO A 142 7.34 15.23 -9.44
C PRO A 142 7.08 14.24 -10.59
N MET A 143 7.49 12.98 -10.48
CA MET A 143 7.22 11.95 -11.50
C MET A 143 5.71 11.74 -11.68
N PHE A 144 5.00 11.62 -10.56
CA PHE A 144 3.55 11.46 -10.56
C PHE A 144 2.84 12.68 -11.18
N LYS A 145 3.28 13.91 -10.85
CA LYS A 145 2.75 15.14 -11.48
C LYS A 145 2.96 15.15 -13.00
N THR A 146 4.14 14.76 -13.47
CA THR A 146 4.43 14.66 -14.90
C THR A 146 3.50 13.65 -15.57
N LYS A 147 3.30 12.48 -14.96
CA LYS A 147 2.43 11.42 -15.46
C LYS A 147 0.97 11.85 -15.55
N ILE A 148 0.47 12.58 -14.53
CA ILE A 148 -0.87 13.19 -14.54
C ILE A 148 -1.03 14.13 -15.74
N ASN A 149 -0.03 14.98 -15.98
CA ASN A 149 -0.10 15.95 -17.08
C ASN A 149 -0.10 15.26 -18.45
N GLN A 150 0.68 14.20 -18.60
CA GLN A 150 0.74 13.39 -19.82
C GLN A 150 -0.58 12.65 -20.11
N ASN A 151 -1.24 12.14 -19.06
CA ASN A 151 -2.47 11.34 -19.17
C ASN A 151 -3.76 12.15 -18.92
N ARG A 152 -3.69 13.47 -18.78
CA ARG A 152 -4.82 14.30 -18.35
C ARG A 152 -6.08 14.10 -19.20
N LYS A 153 -5.92 13.93 -20.51
CA LYS A 153 -7.04 13.76 -21.46
C LYS A 153 -7.60 12.34 -21.49
N SER A 154 -6.77 11.33 -21.20
CA SER A 154 -7.16 9.92 -21.23
C SER A 154 -7.76 9.43 -19.92
N LEU A 155 -7.47 10.10 -18.80
CA LEU A 155 -7.92 9.71 -17.46
C LEU A 155 -9.44 9.66 -17.27
N GLY A 156 -10.22 10.44 -18.04
CA GLY A 156 -11.69 10.40 -17.96
C GLY A 156 -12.23 10.46 -16.52
N SER A 157 -12.95 9.41 -16.11
CA SER A 157 -13.54 9.25 -14.77
C SER A 157 -12.52 8.98 -13.65
N GLU A 158 -11.29 8.57 -13.96
CA GLU A 158 -10.24 8.32 -12.97
C GLU A 158 -9.51 9.60 -12.56
N TYR A 159 -9.68 10.69 -13.31
CA TYR A 159 -8.99 11.96 -13.04
C TYR A 159 -9.19 12.47 -11.59
N PRO A 160 -10.42 12.48 -11.02
CA PRO A 160 -10.62 12.93 -9.63
C PRO A 160 -9.92 12.03 -8.61
N ILE A 161 -9.86 10.72 -8.85
CA ILE A 161 -9.21 9.73 -7.96
C ILE A 161 -7.71 10.02 -7.93
N VAL A 162 -7.09 10.14 -9.10
CA VAL A 162 -5.66 10.46 -9.24
C VAL A 162 -5.30 11.83 -8.62
N MET A 163 -6.17 12.82 -8.77
CA MET A 163 -5.97 14.13 -8.15
C MET A 163 -6.11 14.09 -6.62
N THR A 164 -6.98 13.22 -6.11
CA THR A 164 -7.12 12.97 -4.66
C THR A 164 -5.85 12.33 -4.11
N ALA A 165 -5.32 11.28 -4.75
CA ALA A 165 -4.05 10.66 -4.39
C ALA A 165 -2.90 11.68 -4.39
N LYS A 166 -2.83 12.59 -5.39
CA LYS A 166 -1.85 13.68 -5.42
C LYS A 166 -1.99 14.63 -4.23
N SER A 167 -3.22 15.02 -3.88
CA SER A 167 -3.45 15.89 -2.73
C SER A 167 -3.08 15.20 -1.42
N ASN A 168 -3.42 13.91 -1.29
CA ASN A 168 -3.08 13.09 -0.14
C ASN A 168 -1.55 12.95 -0.01
N LEU A 169 -0.83 12.69 -1.10
CA LEU A 169 0.63 12.61 -1.13
C LEU A 169 1.30 13.89 -0.58
N LEU A 170 0.85 15.06 -1.01
CA LEU A 170 1.36 16.34 -0.50
C LEU A 170 1.12 16.50 1.00
N ARG A 171 -0.09 16.16 1.47
CA ARG A 171 -0.46 16.22 2.89
C ARG A 171 0.35 15.22 3.72
N PHE A 172 0.51 14.00 3.23
CA PHE A 172 1.22 12.91 3.88
C PHE A 172 2.70 13.22 4.04
N ILE A 173 3.39 13.68 2.98
CA ILE A 173 4.79 14.11 3.06
C ILE A 173 4.95 15.21 4.12
N LYS A 174 4.06 16.21 4.11
CA LYS A 174 4.10 17.32 5.08
C LYS A 174 3.90 16.82 6.51
N TYR A 175 2.96 15.90 6.72
CA TYR A 175 2.67 15.31 8.02
C TYR A 175 3.89 14.54 8.56
N LYS A 176 4.35 13.52 7.82
CA LYS A 176 5.44 12.64 8.29
C LYS A 176 6.78 13.35 8.43
N SER A 177 7.07 14.36 7.61
CA SER A 177 8.31 15.15 7.76
C SER A 177 8.37 15.91 9.09
N LYS A 178 7.22 16.32 9.66
CA LYS A 178 7.20 16.97 10.97
C LYS A 178 7.47 15.97 12.09
N THR A 179 6.93 14.76 11.96
CA THR A 179 7.13 13.68 12.94
C THR A 179 8.59 13.22 12.95
N GLU A 180 9.23 13.09 11.77
CA GLU A 180 10.67 12.81 11.66
C GLU A 180 11.54 13.85 12.38
N ALA A 181 11.24 15.15 12.23
CA ALA A 181 11.99 16.23 12.88
C ALA A 181 11.83 16.26 14.41
N THR A 182 10.71 15.74 14.93
CA THR A 182 10.44 15.68 16.37
C THR A 182 11.16 14.49 17.00
N ASN A 183 11.18 13.35 16.30
CA ASN A 183 11.77 12.10 16.79
C ASN A 183 13.29 11.98 16.55
N GLY A 184 13.90 12.91 15.80
CA GLY A 184 15.36 13.01 15.61
C GLY A 184 16.07 13.95 16.60
N LYS A 185 15.33 14.53 17.55
CA LYS A 185 15.86 15.39 18.63
C LYS A 185 15.90 14.71 20.00
N ALA A 186 15.63 13.40 20.06
CA ALA A 186 15.70 12.57 21.26
C ALA A 186 17.00 11.76 21.29
#